data_AF-A0A505DQE6-F1
#
_entry.id   AF-A0A505DQE6-F1
#
_cell.length_a   1.000
_cell.length_b   1.000
_cell.length_c   1.000
_cell.angle_alpha   90.00
_cell.angle_beta   90.00
_cell.angle_gamma   90.00
#
_symmetry.space_group_name_H-M   'P 1'
#
loop_
_entity.id
_entity.type
_entity.pdbx_description
1 polymer ?
#
loop_
_entity_poly.entity_id
_entity_poly.type
_entity_poly.pdbx_seq_one_letter_code
_entity_poly.pdbx_strand_id
1 'polypeptide(L)'
;MQHGKYRFIVGFLAAPLAIYVLFVIWPFIQSIYYSFTDWSGLSPEFKMVGFKNFTRLLDDEVFWKSFQHSVMFVVLLPLVTLTLALFFAFMLNVGGRRRKNAAIAGVRGSSFYKVVYFFPQVLSIAIVALLFQFAYNPNSGALNSALKAVGLDNVQPDWLGDPDLALWCVFAVLVWCTVGFFVVLFSAGMASIPKDYYEAALLDGANRITTFFRITLPLLWDTVQSGWAYMGILALGAESFAVVQIMTVGPNGGGPDYSTTVLPLYVYQKAFRDGQAAYATTIGVALLVLTLLFVAVVMRLGRRERLEY
;
A
#
# COMPACT_ATOMS: atom_id res chain seq x y z
N MET A 1 18.68 -31.15 27.93
CA MET A 1 18.19 -31.59 26.60
C MET A 1 18.40 -30.51 25.52
N GLN A 2 19.62 -30.01 25.32
CA GLN A 2 19.93 -28.96 24.32
C GLN A 2 20.76 -29.47 23.13
N HIS A 3 21.31 -30.69 23.20
CA HIS A 3 22.12 -31.30 22.15
C HIS A 3 21.22 -31.86 21.06
N GLY A 4 20.95 -31.06 20.02
CA GLY A 4 20.11 -31.42 18.87
C GLY A 4 19.24 -30.26 18.37
N LYS A 5 18.93 -29.30 19.24
CA LYS A 5 18.07 -28.14 18.91
C LYS A 5 18.64 -27.31 17.76
N TYR A 6 19.94 -26.99 17.79
CA TYR A 6 20.58 -26.21 16.72
C TYR A 6 20.70 -26.97 15.40
N ARG A 7 20.98 -28.28 15.42
CA ARG A 7 21.06 -29.10 14.19
C ARG A 7 19.68 -29.24 13.53
N PHE A 8 18.63 -29.38 14.35
CA PHE A 8 17.25 -29.41 13.86
C PHE A 8 16.81 -28.04 13.30
N ILE A 9 17.05 -26.94 14.02
CA ILE A 9 16.73 -25.58 13.56
C ILE A 9 17.49 -25.25 12.27
N VAL A 10 18.80 -25.52 12.23
CA VAL A 10 19.63 -25.27 11.04
C VAL A 10 19.17 -26.14 9.87
N GLY A 11 18.91 -27.43 10.08
CA GLY A 11 18.40 -28.31 9.02
C GLY A 11 17.04 -27.86 8.47
N PHE A 12 16.14 -27.40 9.35
CA PHE A 12 14.80 -26.94 8.95
C PHE A 12 14.82 -25.58 8.26
N LEU A 13 15.69 -24.66 8.69
CA LEU A 13 15.79 -23.31 8.12
C LEU A 13 16.74 -23.22 6.92
N ALA A 14 17.67 -24.17 6.74
CA ALA A 14 18.69 -24.09 5.69
C ALA A 14 18.08 -23.96 4.29
N ALA A 15 17.14 -24.84 3.91
CA ALA A 15 16.55 -24.80 2.57
C ALA A 15 15.70 -23.53 2.32
N PRO A 16 14.75 -23.14 3.22
CA PRO A 16 14.02 -21.88 3.06
C PRO A 16 14.92 -20.64 3.03
N LEU A 17 15.93 -20.58 3.89
CA LEU A 17 16.87 -19.45 3.94
C LEU A 17 17.73 -19.39 2.69
N ALA A 18 18.21 -20.53 2.17
CA ALA A 18 18.98 -20.58 0.93
C ALA A 18 18.16 -20.07 -0.26
N ILE A 19 16.89 -20.50 -0.38
CA ILE A 19 15.97 -20.01 -1.41
C ILE A 19 15.76 -18.49 -1.26
N TYR A 20 15.53 -18.00 -0.04
CA TYR A 20 15.34 -16.58 0.20
C TYR A 20 16.60 -15.76 -0.14
N VAL A 21 17.79 -16.24 0.24
CA VAL A 21 19.05 -15.57 -0.09
C VAL A 21 19.26 -15.54 -1.60
N LEU A 22 19.03 -16.66 -2.28
CA LEU A 22 19.28 -16.79 -3.73
C LEU A 22 18.30 -15.95 -4.57
N PHE A 23 17.01 -15.94 -4.22
CA PHE A 23 15.97 -15.33 -5.06
C PHE A 23 15.50 -13.96 -4.57
N VAL A 24 15.85 -13.54 -3.35
CA VAL A 24 15.48 -12.22 -2.81
C VAL A 24 16.72 -11.40 -2.53
N ILE A 25 17.59 -11.83 -1.62
CA ILE A 25 18.72 -11.02 -1.15
C ILE A 25 19.76 -10.81 -2.26
N TRP A 26 20.09 -11.86 -3.02
CA TRP A 26 21.09 -11.79 -4.07
C TRP A 26 20.71 -10.81 -5.20
N PRO A 27 19.48 -10.84 -5.78
CA PRO A 27 19.04 -9.81 -6.73
C PRO A 27 19.10 -8.37 -6.20
N PHE A 28 18.83 -8.13 -4.91
CA PHE A 28 18.99 -6.80 -4.31
C PHE A 28 20.45 -6.37 -4.29
N ILE A 29 21.36 -7.26 -3.88
CA ILE A 29 22.81 -6.99 -3.91
C ILE A 29 23.27 -6.71 -5.34
N GLN A 30 22.83 -7.50 -6.32
CA GLN A 30 23.12 -7.28 -7.73
C GLN A 30 22.59 -5.93 -8.23
N SER A 31 21.38 -5.53 -7.82
CA SER A 31 20.82 -4.23 -8.18
C SER A 31 21.66 -3.08 -7.62
N ILE A 32 22.12 -3.19 -6.38
CA ILE A 32 23.06 -2.21 -5.80
C ILE A 32 24.37 -2.21 -6.59
N TYR A 33 24.93 -3.37 -6.92
CA TYR A 33 26.16 -3.47 -7.69
C TYR A 33 26.04 -2.83 -9.08
N TYR A 34 24.99 -3.14 -9.85
CA TYR A 34 24.75 -2.58 -11.18
C TYR A 34 24.44 -1.09 -11.18
N SER A 35 23.99 -0.52 -10.06
CA SER A 35 23.83 0.94 -9.95
C SER A 35 25.15 1.71 -10.10
N PHE A 36 26.30 1.05 -9.90
CA PHE A 36 27.65 1.63 -10.07
C PHE A 36 28.26 1.37 -11.46
N THR A 37 27.50 0.78 -12.40
CA THR A 37 27.98 0.41 -13.74
C THR A 37 27.25 1.18 -14.85
N ASP A 38 27.67 1.00 -16.10
CA ASP A 38 26.94 1.47 -17.29
C ASP A 38 26.14 0.36 -17.98
N TRP A 39 25.79 -0.70 -17.24
CA TRP A 39 25.15 -1.88 -17.80
C TRP A 39 23.80 -1.56 -18.45
N SER A 40 23.65 -1.97 -19.72
CA SER A 40 22.42 -1.79 -20.50
C SER A 40 21.34 -2.84 -20.19
N GLY A 41 21.68 -3.91 -19.47
CA GLY A 41 20.75 -5.02 -19.18
C GLY A 41 20.80 -6.16 -20.20
N LEU A 42 21.40 -5.94 -21.37
CA LEU A 42 21.50 -6.92 -22.47
C LEU A 42 22.93 -7.33 -22.77
N SER A 43 23.88 -6.42 -22.61
CA SER A 43 25.29 -6.69 -22.90
C SER A 43 25.95 -7.48 -21.76
N PRO A 44 26.69 -8.56 -22.05
CA PRO A 44 27.55 -9.21 -21.05
C PRO A 44 28.74 -8.32 -20.65
N GLU A 45 29.12 -7.36 -21.50
CA GLU A 45 30.18 -6.40 -21.24
C GLU A 45 29.62 -5.08 -20.72
N PHE A 46 30.14 -4.62 -19.58
CA PHE A 46 29.85 -3.31 -18.98
C PHE A 46 31.07 -2.86 -18.16
N LYS A 47 31.14 -1.55 -17.90
CA LYS A 47 32.22 -0.91 -17.15
C LYS A 47 31.71 -0.36 -15.84
N MET A 48 32.62 -0.29 -14.86
CA MET A 48 32.39 0.45 -13.63
C MET A 48 32.45 1.95 -13.91
N VAL A 49 31.41 2.67 -13.52
CA VAL A 49 31.30 4.13 -13.66
C VAL A 49 31.20 4.86 -12.31
N GLY A 50 31.24 4.12 -11.20
CA GLY A 50 31.16 4.67 -9.85
C GLY A 50 29.83 5.38 -9.61
N PHE A 51 29.86 6.61 -9.08
CA PHE A 51 28.66 7.37 -8.69
C PHE A 51 27.99 8.15 -9.83
N LYS A 52 28.35 7.89 -11.10
CA LYS A 52 27.82 8.63 -12.25
C LYS A 52 26.29 8.54 -12.38
N ASN A 53 25.70 7.38 -12.10
CA ASN A 53 24.23 7.25 -12.14
C ASN A 53 23.55 8.00 -11.00
N PHE A 54 24.17 8.04 -9.82
CA PHE A 54 23.65 8.77 -8.66
C PHE A 54 23.72 10.29 -8.85
N THR A 55 24.80 10.81 -9.44
CA THR A 55 24.89 12.24 -9.81
C THR A 55 23.83 12.60 -10.85
N ARG A 56 23.64 11.77 -11.89
CA ARG A 56 22.55 11.92 -12.85
C ARG A 56 21.16 11.91 -12.18
N LEU A 57 20.96 11.04 -11.18
CA LEU A 57 19.69 10.93 -10.46
C LEU A 57 19.31 12.24 -9.75
N LEU A 58 20.30 12.97 -9.21
CA LEU A 58 20.07 14.23 -8.50
C LEU A 58 19.58 15.35 -9.43
N ASP A 59 19.97 15.31 -10.70
CA ASP A 59 19.59 16.30 -11.72
C ASP A 59 18.37 15.85 -12.57
N ASP A 60 17.76 14.70 -12.25
CA ASP A 60 16.64 14.14 -13.01
C ASP A 60 15.29 14.65 -12.46
N GLU A 61 14.70 15.60 -13.18
CA GLU A 61 13.39 16.18 -12.83
C GLU A 61 12.26 15.14 -12.76
N VAL A 62 12.29 14.12 -13.64
CA VAL A 62 11.27 13.07 -13.67
C VAL A 62 11.43 12.15 -12.47
N PHE A 63 12.66 11.88 -12.05
CA PHE A 63 12.92 11.17 -10.79
C PHE A 63 12.32 11.94 -9.60
N TRP A 64 12.55 13.25 -9.49
CA TRP A 64 12.02 14.04 -8.38
C TRP A 64 10.50 14.16 -8.38
N LYS A 65 9.85 14.33 -9.55
CA LYS A 65 8.39 14.21 -9.67
C LYS A 65 7.91 12.85 -9.15
N SER A 66 8.52 11.77 -9.63
CA SER A 66 8.15 10.41 -9.23
C SER A 66 8.39 10.12 -7.75
N PHE A 67 9.47 10.66 -7.19
CA PHE A 67 9.81 10.58 -5.78
C PHE A 67 8.76 11.30 -4.92
N GLN A 68 8.36 12.52 -5.30
CA GLN A 68 7.33 13.29 -4.60
C GLN A 68 5.98 12.55 -4.60
N HIS A 69 5.56 11.98 -5.74
CA HIS A 69 4.33 11.20 -5.80
C HIS A 69 4.40 9.93 -4.94
N SER A 70 5.53 9.22 -4.96
CA SER A 70 5.75 8.05 -4.09
C SER A 70 5.77 8.42 -2.60
N VAL A 71 6.34 9.56 -2.21
CA VAL A 71 6.29 10.07 -0.83
C VAL A 71 4.86 10.46 -0.46
N MET A 72 4.12 11.12 -1.35
CA MET A 72 2.71 11.43 -1.14
C MET A 72 1.91 10.14 -0.87
N PHE A 73 2.12 9.11 -1.68
CA PHE A 73 1.45 7.81 -1.53
C PHE A 73 1.81 7.13 -0.21
N VAL A 74 3.09 7.03 0.14
CA VAL A 74 3.49 6.32 1.37
C VAL A 74 3.02 7.03 2.65
N VAL A 75 2.76 8.33 2.60
CA VAL A 75 2.20 9.09 3.73
C VAL A 75 0.67 9.06 3.74
N LEU A 76 0.03 9.40 2.62
CA LEU A 76 -1.41 9.59 2.58
C LEU A 76 -2.21 8.29 2.45
N LEU A 77 -1.70 7.29 1.71
CA LEU A 77 -2.47 6.05 1.50
C LEU A 77 -2.64 5.28 2.82
N PRO A 78 -1.60 5.02 3.64
CA PRO A 78 -1.80 4.41 4.95
C PRO A 78 -2.70 5.25 5.85
N LEU A 79 -2.55 6.57 5.86
CA LEU A 79 -3.38 7.45 6.68
C LEU A 79 -4.87 7.28 6.36
N VAL A 80 -5.25 7.39 5.09
CA VAL A 80 -6.66 7.32 4.67
C VAL A 80 -7.19 5.90 4.75
N THR A 81 -6.47 4.93 4.15
CA THR A 81 -6.91 3.52 4.08
C THR A 81 -7.06 2.93 5.48
N LEU A 82 -6.08 3.12 6.37
CA LEU A 82 -6.14 2.52 7.70
C LEU A 82 -7.16 3.20 8.59
N THR A 83 -7.37 4.51 8.46
CA THR A 83 -8.43 5.22 9.19
C THR A 83 -9.81 4.70 8.79
N LEU A 84 -10.07 4.59 7.49
CA LEU A 84 -11.32 4.01 6.98
C LEU A 84 -11.48 2.55 7.42
N ALA A 85 -10.41 1.76 7.31
CA ALA A 85 -10.43 0.36 7.69
C ALA A 85 -10.68 0.15 9.19
N LEU A 86 -10.04 0.95 10.07
CA LEU A 86 -10.28 0.93 11.51
C LEU A 86 -11.73 1.30 11.83
N PHE A 87 -12.26 2.33 11.19
CA PHE A 87 -13.65 2.74 11.36
C PHE A 87 -14.62 1.62 10.98
N PHE A 88 -14.49 1.06 9.78
CA PHE A 88 -15.37 -0.01 9.32
C PHE A 88 -15.19 -1.28 10.16
N ALA A 89 -13.97 -1.70 10.44
CA ALA A 89 -13.71 -2.87 11.26
C ALA A 89 -14.29 -2.71 12.68
N PHE A 90 -14.15 -1.54 13.29
CA PHE A 90 -14.76 -1.27 14.60
C PHE A 90 -16.28 -1.35 14.52
N MET A 91 -16.89 -0.75 13.50
CA MET A 91 -18.34 -0.80 13.33
C MET A 91 -18.87 -2.22 13.07
N LEU A 92 -18.12 -3.04 12.34
CA LEU A 92 -18.53 -4.40 11.98
C LEU A 92 -18.34 -5.42 13.09
N ASN A 93 -17.51 -5.15 14.10
CA ASN A 93 -17.21 -6.12 15.16
C ASN A 93 -17.66 -5.65 16.56
N VAL A 94 -17.49 -4.38 16.89
CA VAL A 94 -17.65 -3.87 18.28
C VAL A 94 -18.72 -2.79 18.38
N GLY A 95 -18.86 -1.95 17.37
CA GLY A 95 -19.65 -0.73 17.48
C GLY A 95 -21.18 -0.91 17.39
N GLY A 96 -21.67 -2.12 17.18
CA GLY A 96 -23.09 -2.46 17.28
C GLY A 96 -23.52 -2.67 18.73
N ARG A 97 -24.52 -1.89 19.15
CA ARG A 97 -25.18 -2.06 20.45
C ARG A 97 -26.52 -2.76 20.26
N ARG A 98 -26.55 -4.09 20.17
CA ARG A 98 -27.82 -4.83 20.00
C ARG A 98 -28.07 -5.85 21.13
N ARG A 99 -28.87 -5.37 22.09
CA ARG A 99 -29.86 -5.99 23.02
C ARG A 99 -29.73 -7.46 23.48
N LYS A 100 -29.87 -7.57 24.80
CA LYS A 100 -30.25 -8.67 25.72
C LYS A 100 -29.23 -9.76 26.05
N ASN A 101 -28.53 -10.38 25.08
CA ASN A 101 -27.65 -11.54 25.40
C ASN A 101 -26.22 -11.47 24.82
N ALA A 102 -25.83 -10.37 24.16
CA ALA A 102 -24.45 -10.15 23.72
C ALA A 102 -24.09 -8.68 23.91
N ALA A 103 -23.14 -8.40 24.80
CA ALA A 103 -22.72 -7.04 25.14
C ALA A 103 -22.04 -6.33 23.94
N ILE A 104 -21.42 -7.07 23.03
CA ILE A 104 -20.61 -6.55 21.92
C ILE A 104 -21.00 -7.27 20.62
N ALA A 105 -21.44 -6.52 19.62
CA ALA A 105 -21.76 -7.06 18.30
C ALA A 105 -21.42 -6.05 17.19
N GLY A 106 -21.38 -6.52 15.94
CA GLY A 106 -21.35 -5.64 14.78
C GLY A 106 -22.65 -4.85 14.60
N VAL A 107 -22.58 -3.75 13.84
CA VAL A 107 -23.78 -3.06 13.36
C VAL A 107 -24.70 -4.01 12.58
N ARG A 108 -26.00 -3.69 12.50
CA ARG A 108 -26.98 -4.50 11.75
C ARG A 108 -26.50 -4.67 10.30
N GLY A 109 -26.53 -5.91 9.82
CA GLY A 109 -26.09 -6.24 8.46
C GLY A 109 -24.57 -6.38 8.30
N SER A 110 -23.80 -6.49 9.39
CA SER A 110 -22.34 -6.61 9.33
C SER A 110 -21.84 -7.72 8.39
N SER A 111 -22.54 -8.85 8.30
CA SER A 111 -22.20 -9.93 7.35
C SER A 111 -22.29 -9.49 5.88
N PHE A 112 -23.31 -8.69 5.51
CA PHE A 112 -23.46 -8.17 4.16
C PHE A 112 -22.37 -7.13 3.84
N TYR A 113 -22.12 -6.21 4.77
CA TYR A 113 -21.07 -5.20 4.61
C TYR A 113 -19.69 -5.82 4.46
N LYS A 114 -19.38 -6.91 5.17
CA LYS A 114 -18.14 -7.67 4.96
C LYS A 114 -18.02 -8.16 3.52
N VAL A 115 -19.09 -8.66 2.89
CA VAL A 115 -19.02 -9.06 1.47
C VAL A 115 -18.70 -7.87 0.57
N VAL A 116 -19.37 -6.73 0.77
CA VAL A 116 -19.20 -5.53 -0.06
C VAL A 116 -17.78 -4.96 0.05
N TYR A 117 -17.22 -4.85 1.26
CA TYR A 117 -15.88 -4.29 1.45
C TYR A 117 -14.77 -5.24 0.98
N PHE A 118 -15.03 -6.55 0.93
CA PHE A 118 -14.05 -7.53 0.46
C PHE A 118 -14.11 -7.75 -1.06
N PHE A 119 -15.22 -7.39 -1.70
CA PHE A 119 -15.39 -7.56 -3.14
C PHE A 119 -14.21 -7.03 -3.99
N PRO A 120 -13.63 -5.84 -3.71
CA PRO A 120 -12.49 -5.33 -4.46
C PRO A 120 -11.26 -6.24 -4.41
N GLN A 121 -11.03 -6.93 -3.29
CA GLN A 121 -9.87 -7.80 -3.07
C GLN A 121 -9.93 -9.10 -3.86
N VAL A 122 -11.11 -9.48 -4.34
CA VAL A 122 -11.27 -10.69 -5.18
C VAL A 122 -10.88 -10.40 -6.64
N LEU A 123 -10.86 -9.13 -7.03
CA LEU A 123 -10.52 -8.71 -8.38
C LEU A 123 -9.00 -8.55 -8.54
N SER A 124 -8.48 -8.97 -9.70
CA SER A 124 -7.10 -8.65 -10.07
C SER A 124 -6.92 -7.14 -10.18
N ILE A 125 -5.81 -6.62 -9.63
CA ILE A 125 -5.49 -5.18 -9.67
C ILE A 125 -5.47 -4.63 -11.10
N ALA A 126 -5.06 -5.45 -12.08
CA ALA A 126 -5.06 -5.08 -13.49
C ALA A 126 -6.48 -4.87 -14.03
N ILE A 127 -7.43 -5.72 -13.65
CA ILE A 127 -8.84 -5.58 -14.04
C ILE A 127 -9.44 -4.33 -13.39
N VAL A 128 -9.14 -4.11 -12.10
CA VAL A 128 -9.57 -2.90 -11.39
C VAL A 128 -9.07 -1.66 -12.11
N ALA A 129 -7.78 -1.59 -12.43
CA ALA A 129 -7.18 -0.45 -13.13
C ALA A 129 -7.82 -0.20 -14.51
N LEU A 130 -8.07 -1.26 -15.30
CA LEU A 130 -8.77 -1.14 -16.59
C LEU A 130 -10.22 -0.66 -16.44
N LEU A 131 -10.97 -1.19 -15.47
CA LEU A 131 -12.35 -0.78 -15.24
C LEU A 131 -12.44 0.70 -14.84
N PHE A 132 -11.54 1.16 -13.98
CA PHE A 132 -11.50 2.57 -13.58
C PHE A 132 -10.98 3.47 -14.71
N GLN A 133 -10.06 3.00 -15.56
CA GLN A 133 -9.69 3.73 -16.77
C GLN A 133 -10.90 3.99 -17.68
N PHE A 134 -11.75 2.98 -17.89
CA PHE A 134 -12.99 3.17 -18.64
C PHE A 134 -13.99 4.05 -17.91
N ALA A 135 -14.13 3.88 -16.58
CA ALA A 135 -15.05 4.67 -15.78
C ALA A 135 -14.70 6.17 -15.78
N TYR A 136 -13.40 6.49 -15.78
CA TYR A 136 -12.86 7.84 -15.83
C TYR A 136 -12.76 8.44 -17.23
N ASN A 137 -13.17 7.71 -18.29
CA ASN A 137 -13.16 8.27 -19.63
C ASN A 137 -14.06 9.54 -19.70
N PRO A 138 -13.56 10.68 -20.17
CA PRO A 138 -14.32 11.93 -20.14
C PRO A 138 -15.55 11.91 -21.05
N ASN A 139 -15.49 11.18 -22.17
CA ASN A 139 -16.51 11.19 -23.23
C ASN A 139 -17.57 10.08 -23.06
N SER A 140 -17.16 8.90 -22.62
CA SER A 140 -18.04 7.72 -22.52
C SER A 140 -17.96 7.00 -21.17
N GLY A 141 -17.34 7.63 -20.17
CA GLY A 141 -17.14 7.04 -18.86
C GLY A 141 -18.41 6.96 -18.02
N ALA A 142 -18.49 5.90 -17.22
CA ALA A 142 -19.58 5.69 -16.29
C ALA A 142 -19.71 6.84 -15.27
N LEU A 143 -18.59 7.44 -14.84
CA LEU A 143 -18.60 8.49 -13.82
C LEU A 143 -19.22 9.79 -14.34
N ASN A 144 -18.78 10.29 -15.50
CA ASN A 144 -19.37 11.48 -16.12
C ASN A 144 -20.83 11.26 -16.52
N SER A 145 -21.16 10.06 -17.01
CA SER A 145 -22.55 9.68 -17.30
C SER A 145 -23.44 9.71 -16.06
N ALA A 146 -22.94 9.25 -14.92
CA ALA A 146 -23.65 9.30 -13.64
C ALA A 146 -23.81 10.74 -13.13
N LEU A 147 -22.77 11.58 -13.24
CA LEU A 147 -22.83 13.00 -12.86
C LEU A 147 -23.88 13.75 -13.70
N LYS A 148 -23.91 13.50 -15.00
CA LYS A 148 -24.94 14.01 -15.91
C LYS A 148 -26.35 13.56 -15.50
N ALA A 149 -26.53 12.28 -15.16
CA ALA A 149 -27.82 11.74 -14.76
C ALA A 149 -28.39 12.39 -13.48
N VAL A 150 -27.53 12.88 -12.57
CA VAL A 150 -27.94 13.59 -11.35
C VAL A 150 -27.99 15.12 -11.52
N GLY A 151 -27.86 15.63 -12.76
CA GLY A 151 -27.95 17.05 -13.07
C GLY A 151 -26.67 17.86 -12.84
N LEU A 152 -25.52 17.20 -12.70
CA LEU A 152 -24.20 17.82 -12.56
C LEU A 152 -23.46 17.92 -13.90
N ASP A 153 -24.16 18.34 -14.95
CA ASP A 153 -23.60 18.47 -16.30
C ASP A 153 -22.39 19.40 -16.38
N ASN A 154 -22.32 20.39 -15.49
CA ASN A 154 -21.24 21.38 -15.44
C ASN A 154 -19.94 20.85 -14.80
N VAL A 155 -19.95 19.65 -14.22
CA VAL A 155 -18.79 19.05 -13.52
C VAL A 155 -18.40 17.77 -14.24
N GLN A 156 -17.74 17.91 -15.39
CA GLN A 156 -17.21 16.80 -16.17
C GLN A 156 -15.70 16.96 -16.37
N PRO A 157 -14.91 16.83 -15.29
CA PRO A 157 -13.48 17.03 -15.40
C PRO A 157 -12.84 15.92 -16.26
N ASP A 158 -11.72 16.26 -16.88
CA ASP A 158 -10.85 15.25 -17.51
C ASP A 158 -10.05 14.53 -16.43
N TRP A 159 -10.68 13.52 -15.82
CA TRP A 159 -10.17 12.81 -14.65
C TRP A 159 -8.72 12.34 -14.76
N LEU A 160 -8.31 11.88 -15.95
CA LEU A 160 -6.98 11.31 -16.18
C LEU A 160 -6.11 12.17 -17.11
N GLY A 161 -6.71 13.10 -17.86
CA GLY A 161 -5.97 14.03 -18.71
C GLY A 161 -5.60 15.35 -18.03
N ASP A 162 -6.19 15.68 -16.88
CA ASP A 162 -5.79 16.81 -16.04
C ASP A 162 -4.60 16.42 -15.12
N PRO A 163 -3.42 17.07 -15.27
CA PRO A 163 -2.25 16.78 -14.44
C PRO A 163 -2.49 16.93 -12.93
N ASP A 164 -3.35 17.86 -12.52
CA ASP A 164 -3.60 18.16 -11.10
C ASP A 164 -4.59 17.17 -10.45
N LEU A 165 -5.37 16.46 -11.27
CA LEU A 165 -6.43 15.55 -10.82
C LEU A 165 -6.05 14.07 -10.96
N ALA A 166 -5.30 13.71 -12.00
CA ALA A 166 -5.04 12.32 -12.36
C ALA A 166 -4.42 11.49 -11.23
N LEU A 167 -3.50 12.07 -10.44
CA LEU A 167 -2.87 11.37 -9.33
C LEU A 167 -3.86 11.11 -8.17
N TRP A 168 -4.84 12.00 -7.97
CA TRP A 168 -5.90 11.80 -6.98
C TRP A 168 -6.90 10.74 -7.41
N CYS A 169 -7.18 10.60 -8.71
CA CYS A 169 -7.95 9.48 -9.24
C CYS A 169 -7.24 8.15 -8.97
N VAL A 170 -5.93 8.08 -9.22
CA VAL A 170 -5.11 6.90 -8.85
C VAL A 170 -5.19 6.61 -7.35
N PHE A 171 -5.01 7.65 -6.53
CA PHE A 171 -5.08 7.54 -5.07
C PHE A 171 -6.43 6.97 -4.60
N ALA A 172 -7.55 7.48 -5.14
CA ALA A 172 -8.88 7.02 -4.77
C ALA A 172 -9.10 5.53 -5.10
N VAL A 173 -8.63 5.07 -6.26
CA VAL A 173 -8.71 3.66 -6.66
C VAL A 173 -7.86 2.77 -5.76
N LEU A 174 -6.65 3.21 -5.40
CA LEU A 174 -5.77 2.49 -4.48
C LEU A 174 -6.39 2.38 -3.07
N VAL A 175 -7.01 3.45 -2.56
CA VAL A 175 -7.76 3.38 -1.30
C VAL A 175 -8.90 2.37 -1.43
N TRP A 176 -9.72 2.48 -2.47
CA TRP A 176 -10.88 1.62 -2.67
C TRP A 176 -10.52 0.13 -2.74
N CYS A 177 -9.47 -0.23 -3.48
CA CYS A 177 -9.09 -1.63 -3.61
C CYS A 177 -8.41 -2.19 -2.35
N THR A 178 -7.71 -1.36 -1.57
CA THR A 178 -6.94 -1.83 -0.39
C THR A 178 -7.71 -1.80 0.93
N VAL A 179 -8.70 -0.92 1.12
CA VAL A 179 -9.44 -0.80 2.39
C VAL A 179 -9.99 -2.14 2.89
N GLY A 180 -10.52 -2.97 1.98
CA GLY A 180 -11.06 -4.28 2.32
C GLY A 180 -10.09 -5.18 3.08
N PHE A 181 -8.84 -5.29 2.62
CA PHE A 181 -7.80 -6.08 3.26
C PHE A 181 -7.55 -5.64 4.71
N PHE A 182 -7.42 -4.33 4.93
CA PHE A 182 -7.16 -3.80 6.27
C PHE A 182 -8.38 -3.88 7.20
N VAL A 183 -9.61 -3.85 6.66
CA VAL A 183 -10.80 -4.16 7.45
C VAL A 183 -10.71 -5.57 8.01
N VAL A 184 -10.24 -6.54 7.23
CA VAL A 184 -10.03 -7.93 7.69
C VAL A 184 -8.97 -7.97 8.78
N LEU A 185 -7.82 -7.36 8.52
CA LEU A 185 -6.68 -7.36 9.43
C LEU A 185 -7.07 -6.80 10.80
N PHE A 186 -7.74 -5.64 10.82
CA PHE A 186 -8.19 -5.04 12.08
C PHE A 186 -9.35 -5.78 12.71
N SER A 187 -10.24 -6.41 11.92
CA SER A 187 -11.28 -7.28 12.47
C SER A 187 -10.68 -8.49 13.19
N ALA A 188 -9.65 -9.11 12.61
CA ALA A 188 -8.93 -10.23 13.23
C ALA A 188 -8.21 -9.78 14.51
N GLY A 189 -7.54 -8.63 14.49
CA GLY A 189 -6.95 -8.04 15.69
C GLY A 189 -7.99 -7.72 16.77
N MET A 190 -9.19 -7.27 16.40
CA MET A 190 -10.25 -7.00 17.39
C MET A 190 -10.82 -8.28 17.99
N ALA A 191 -10.84 -9.36 17.21
CA ALA A 191 -11.33 -10.65 17.66
C ALA A 191 -10.41 -11.29 18.72
N SER A 192 -9.13 -10.90 18.79
CA SER A 192 -8.21 -11.38 19.83
C SER A 192 -8.30 -10.61 21.14
N ILE A 193 -9.00 -9.47 21.18
CA ILE A 193 -9.21 -8.70 22.42
C ILE A 193 -10.27 -9.42 23.27
N PRO A 194 -9.98 -9.78 24.53
CA PRO A 194 -10.96 -10.40 25.43
C PRO A 194 -12.21 -9.53 25.55
N LYS A 195 -13.38 -10.16 25.46
CA LYS A 195 -14.67 -9.45 25.47
C LYS A 195 -14.88 -8.68 26.77
N ASP A 196 -14.35 -9.20 27.88
CA ASP A 196 -14.49 -8.65 29.22
C ASP A 196 -14.09 -7.17 29.32
N TYR A 197 -13.06 -6.74 28.57
CA TYR A 197 -12.66 -5.32 28.50
C TYR A 197 -13.78 -4.42 27.98
N TYR A 198 -14.47 -4.88 26.95
CA TYR A 198 -15.57 -4.14 26.35
C TYR A 198 -16.85 -4.22 27.19
N GLU A 199 -17.11 -5.35 27.86
CA GLU A 199 -18.25 -5.49 28.77
C GLU A 199 -18.10 -4.59 29.99
N ALA A 200 -16.92 -4.57 30.62
CA ALA A 200 -16.59 -3.67 31.72
C ALA A 200 -16.78 -2.20 31.31
N ALA A 201 -16.28 -1.81 30.14
CA ALA A 201 -16.45 -0.46 29.63
C ALA A 201 -17.92 -0.06 29.41
N LEU A 202 -18.76 -1.01 28.98
CA LEU A 202 -20.20 -0.77 28.83
C LEU A 202 -20.89 -0.63 30.18
N LEU A 203 -20.48 -1.41 31.20
CA LEU A 203 -20.97 -1.27 32.57
C LEU A 203 -20.59 0.10 33.17
N ASP A 204 -19.39 0.60 32.85
CA ASP A 204 -18.91 1.94 33.23
C ASP A 204 -19.56 3.08 32.40
N GLY A 205 -20.49 2.76 31.50
CA GLY A 205 -21.21 3.75 30.69
C GLY A 205 -20.39 4.37 29.55
N ALA A 206 -19.25 3.77 29.17
CA ALA A 206 -18.42 4.28 28.08
C ALA A 206 -19.22 4.33 26.75
N ASN A 207 -19.13 5.47 26.05
CA ASN A 207 -19.70 5.61 24.72
C ASN A 207 -18.79 4.97 23.66
N ARG A 208 -19.28 4.80 22.41
CA ARG A 208 -18.50 4.14 21.33
C ARG A 208 -17.17 4.82 21.04
N ILE A 209 -17.13 6.14 21.10
CA ILE A 209 -15.92 6.93 20.84
C ILE A 209 -14.90 6.67 21.95
N THR A 210 -15.37 6.70 23.21
CA THR A 210 -14.55 6.35 24.38
C THR A 210 -14.03 4.92 24.29
N THR A 211 -14.88 3.95 23.97
CA THR A 211 -14.47 2.55 23.78
C THR A 211 -13.41 2.42 22.68
N PHE A 212 -13.59 3.09 21.54
CA PHE A 212 -12.63 3.03 20.45
C PHE A 212 -11.27 3.61 20.85
N PHE A 213 -11.23 4.86 21.31
CA PHE A 213 -9.96 5.55 21.57
C PHE A 213 -9.26 5.10 22.86
N ARG A 214 -9.98 4.60 23.87
CA ARG A 214 -9.39 4.20 25.16
C ARG A 214 -9.19 2.70 25.32
N ILE A 215 -9.83 1.86 24.52
CA ILE A 215 -9.74 0.40 24.66
C ILE A 215 -9.30 -0.22 23.33
N THR A 216 -10.10 -0.08 22.28
CA THR A 216 -9.82 -0.76 21.00
C THR A 216 -8.49 -0.31 20.39
N LEU A 217 -8.30 1.00 20.17
CA LEU A 217 -7.12 1.51 19.49
C LEU A 217 -5.82 1.26 20.26
N PRO A 218 -5.75 1.46 21.60
CA PRO A 218 -4.56 1.11 22.37
C PRO A 218 -4.22 -0.38 22.33
N LEU A 219 -5.21 -1.28 22.48
CA LEU A 219 -4.98 -2.73 22.48
C LEU A 219 -4.67 -3.26 21.06
N LEU A 220 -5.18 -2.61 20.01
CA LEU A 220 -4.87 -2.96 18.62
C LEU A 220 -3.56 -2.38 18.09
N TRP A 221 -2.81 -1.62 18.90
CA TRP A 221 -1.73 -0.77 18.38
C TRP A 221 -0.67 -1.55 17.59
N ASP A 222 -0.31 -2.75 18.02
CA ASP A 222 0.63 -3.65 17.30
C ASP A 222 0.11 -4.00 15.88
N THR A 223 -1.20 -4.24 15.78
CA THR A 223 -1.86 -4.54 14.49
C THR A 223 -1.91 -3.28 13.62
N VAL A 224 -2.18 -2.11 14.22
CA VAL A 224 -2.15 -0.81 13.52
C VAL A 224 -0.76 -0.54 12.96
N GLN A 225 0.29 -0.69 13.76
CA GLN A 225 1.67 -0.50 13.34
C GLN A 225 2.06 -1.44 12.19
N SER A 226 1.66 -2.71 12.28
CA SER A 226 1.87 -3.69 11.21
C SER A 226 1.11 -3.28 9.93
N GLY A 227 -0.11 -2.76 10.08
CA GLY A 227 -0.90 -2.22 8.98
C GLY A 227 -0.23 -1.03 8.28
N TRP A 228 0.36 -0.11 9.04
CA TRP A 228 1.13 1.02 8.48
C TRP A 228 2.34 0.57 7.67
N ALA A 229 3.13 -0.36 8.21
CA ALA A 229 4.29 -0.89 7.49
C ALA A 229 3.87 -1.62 6.21
N TYR A 230 2.85 -2.49 6.29
CA TYR A 230 2.37 -3.24 5.13
C TYR A 230 1.80 -2.31 4.05
N MET A 231 0.93 -1.34 4.42
CA MET A 231 0.35 -0.41 3.46
C MET A 231 1.40 0.47 2.79
N GLY A 232 2.43 0.92 3.52
CA GLY A 232 3.51 1.70 2.92
C GLY A 232 4.34 0.89 1.92
N ILE A 233 4.58 -0.40 2.20
CA ILE A 233 5.25 -1.30 1.25
C ILE A 233 4.41 -1.46 -0.04
N LEU A 234 3.09 -1.64 0.07
CA LEU A 234 2.20 -1.70 -1.10
C LEU A 234 2.17 -0.37 -1.87
N ALA A 235 2.13 0.75 -1.15
CA ALA A 235 2.11 2.10 -1.73
C ALA A 235 3.38 2.44 -2.53
N LEU A 236 4.53 1.89 -2.12
CA LEU A 236 5.81 2.01 -2.83
C LEU A 236 6.10 0.81 -3.74
N GLY A 237 5.15 -0.10 -3.89
CA GLY A 237 5.33 -1.41 -4.50
C GLY A 237 4.53 -1.63 -5.77
N ALA A 238 4.20 -2.89 -6.03
CA ALA A 238 3.60 -3.38 -7.26
C ALA A 238 2.18 -2.85 -7.51
N GLU A 239 1.46 -2.49 -6.45
CA GLU A 239 0.07 -2.05 -6.50
C GLU A 239 0.00 -0.64 -7.09
N SER A 240 0.84 0.28 -6.59
CA SER A 240 0.98 1.61 -7.17
C SER A 240 1.45 1.55 -8.63
N PHE A 241 2.42 0.68 -8.91
CA PHE A 241 2.92 0.42 -10.25
C PHE A 241 1.82 -0.01 -11.22
N ALA A 242 1.09 -1.08 -10.87
CA ALA A 242 0.09 -1.66 -11.74
C ALA A 242 -1.06 -0.69 -12.03
N VAL A 243 -1.55 0.01 -11.00
CA VAL A 243 -2.64 0.97 -11.18
C VAL A 243 -2.18 2.15 -12.04
N VAL A 244 -1.03 2.76 -11.74
CA VAL A 244 -0.52 3.88 -12.54
C VAL A 244 -0.27 3.44 -13.98
N GLN A 245 0.46 2.35 -14.21
CA GLN A 245 0.81 1.90 -15.55
C GLN A 245 -0.41 1.62 -16.43
N ILE A 246 -1.43 0.97 -15.88
CA ILE A 246 -2.58 0.50 -16.65
C ILE A 246 -3.63 1.61 -16.80
N MET A 247 -3.89 2.37 -15.74
CA MET A 247 -5.02 3.29 -15.71
C MET A 247 -4.71 4.65 -16.33
N THR A 248 -3.51 5.17 -16.11
CA THR A 248 -3.18 6.56 -16.47
C THR A 248 -2.83 6.72 -17.94
N VAL A 249 -2.95 7.94 -18.45
CA VAL A 249 -2.78 8.24 -19.87
C VAL A 249 -1.33 8.15 -20.31
N GLY A 250 -1.13 7.96 -21.61
CA GLY A 250 0.17 7.89 -22.26
C GLY A 250 0.61 6.45 -22.57
N PRO A 251 1.47 6.25 -23.57
CA PRO A 251 1.86 4.92 -24.06
C PRO A 251 2.60 4.07 -23.01
N ASN A 252 3.09 4.70 -21.95
CA ASN A 252 3.89 4.07 -20.89
C ASN A 252 3.27 4.23 -19.48
N GLY A 253 2.04 4.74 -19.39
CA GLY A 253 1.45 5.24 -18.14
C GLY A 253 2.26 6.39 -17.52
N GLY A 254 1.81 6.88 -16.37
CA GLY A 254 2.43 7.97 -15.62
C GLY A 254 2.07 9.36 -16.11
N GLY A 255 1.29 9.49 -17.19
CA GLY A 255 0.90 10.78 -17.75
C GLY A 255 -0.31 11.44 -17.08
N PRO A 256 -0.67 12.66 -17.53
CA PRO A 256 0.06 13.50 -18.50
C PRO A 256 1.37 14.08 -17.93
N ASP A 257 2.40 14.30 -18.75
CA ASP A 257 3.69 14.93 -18.35
C ASP A 257 4.29 14.41 -17.00
N TYR A 258 4.29 13.09 -16.84
CA TYR A 258 4.76 12.42 -15.62
C TYR A 258 4.01 12.78 -14.33
N SER A 259 2.83 13.41 -14.40
CA SER A 259 2.03 13.86 -13.24
C SER A 259 1.51 12.72 -12.37
N THR A 260 1.49 11.49 -12.88
CA THR A 260 1.09 10.31 -12.12
C THR A 260 2.21 9.30 -11.93
N THR A 261 3.39 9.54 -12.51
CA THR A 261 4.52 8.61 -12.42
C THR A 261 4.97 8.42 -10.99
N VAL A 262 5.14 7.17 -10.58
CA VAL A 262 5.69 6.77 -9.28
C VAL A 262 7.02 6.04 -9.48
N LEU A 263 7.88 5.99 -8.45
CA LEU A 263 9.21 5.37 -8.55
C LEU A 263 9.20 3.95 -9.15
N PRO A 264 8.30 3.01 -8.76
CA PRO A 264 8.23 1.70 -9.39
C PRO A 264 7.99 1.73 -10.90
N LEU A 265 7.12 2.64 -11.37
CA LEU A 265 6.86 2.82 -12.79
C LEU A 265 8.08 3.41 -13.49
N TYR A 266 8.76 4.35 -12.85
CA TYR A 266 9.96 4.96 -13.43
C TYR A 266 11.12 3.95 -13.57
N VAL A 267 11.30 3.06 -12.57
CA VAL A 267 12.22 1.91 -12.67
C VAL A 267 11.86 1.06 -13.89
N TYR A 268 10.59 0.70 -14.05
CA TYR A 268 10.14 -0.12 -15.18
C TYR A 268 10.39 0.55 -16.53
N GLN A 269 10.03 1.83 -16.66
CA GLN A 269 10.26 2.61 -17.88
C GLN A 269 11.75 2.65 -18.24
N LYS A 270 12.62 2.96 -17.27
CA LYS A 270 14.07 3.01 -17.51
C LYS A 270 14.68 1.65 -17.83
N ALA A 271 14.24 0.58 -17.17
CA ALA A 271 14.77 -0.75 -17.39
C ALA A 271 14.34 -1.33 -18.74
N PHE A 272 13.03 -1.33 -19.01
CA PHE A 272 12.44 -2.16 -20.06
C PHE A 272 12.01 -1.37 -21.30
N ARG A 273 11.82 -0.04 -21.20
CA ARG A 273 11.50 0.80 -22.36
C ARG A 273 12.73 1.51 -22.90
N ASP A 274 13.50 2.12 -22.00
CA ASP A 274 14.64 2.95 -22.40
C ASP A 274 15.95 2.16 -22.50
N GLY A 275 15.99 0.90 -22.05
CA GLY A 275 17.18 0.05 -22.07
C GLY A 275 18.31 0.53 -21.14
N GLN A 276 17.97 1.28 -20.10
CA GLN A 276 18.91 1.87 -19.14
C GLN A 276 18.90 1.10 -17.81
N ALA A 277 19.26 -0.19 -17.84
CA ALA A 277 19.16 -1.07 -16.66
C ALA A 277 19.98 -0.60 -15.45
N ALA A 278 21.22 -0.12 -15.64
CA ALA A 278 22.03 0.43 -14.55
C ALA A 278 21.39 1.69 -13.93
N TYR A 279 20.77 2.53 -14.75
CA TYR A 279 20.05 3.70 -14.22
C TYR A 279 18.77 3.30 -13.50
N ALA A 280 18.03 2.33 -14.04
CA ALA A 280 16.84 1.78 -13.39
C ALA A 280 17.14 1.15 -12.04
N THR A 281 18.24 0.39 -11.92
CA THR A 281 18.70 -0.16 -10.64
C THR A 281 19.15 0.94 -9.67
N THR A 282 19.70 2.06 -10.16
CA THR A 282 20.00 3.24 -9.33
C THR A 282 18.73 3.85 -8.73
N ILE A 283 17.67 4.02 -9.53
CA ILE A 283 16.35 4.45 -9.04
C ILE A 283 15.79 3.40 -8.06
N GLY A 284 15.97 2.11 -8.35
CA GLY A 284 15.57 1.00 -7.46
C GLY A 284 16.27 1.04 -6.10
N VAL A 285 17.55 1.43 -6.04
CA VAL A 285 18.26 1.65 -4.78
C VAL A 285 17.66 2.83 -4.01
N ALA A 286 17.33 3.93 -4.69
CA ALA A 286 16.65 5.06 -4.04
C ALA A 286 15.27 4.66 -3.48
N LEU A 287 14.50 3.86 -4.23
CA LEU A 287 13.23 3.29 -3.79
C LEU A 287 13.40 2.36 -2.57
N LEU A 288 14.44 1.51 -2.57
CA LEU A 288 14.77 0.65 -1.43
C LEU A 288 15.08 1.49 -0.19
N VAL A 289 15.91 2.52 -0.31
CA VAL A 289 16.25 3.43 0.79
C VAL A 289 14.99 4.12 1.31
N LEU A 290 14.14 4.66 0.43
CA LEU A 290 12.88 5.29 0.82
C LEU A 290 11.98 4.32 1.59
N THR A 291 11.83 3.09 1.09
CA THR A 291 11.01 2.04 1.73
C THR A 291 11.56 1.67 3.11
N LEU A 292 12.87 1.45 3.23
CA LEU A 292 13.51 1.13 4.50
C LEU A 292 13.40 2.28 5.51
N LEU A 293 13.59 3.52 5.07
CA LEU A 293 13.44 4.70 5.92
C LEU A 293 12.00 4.82 6.41
N PHE A 294 11.01 4.66 5.53
CA PHE A 294 9.60 4.70 5.92
C PHE A 294 9.28 3.62 6.96
N VAL A 295 9.65 2.35 6.70
CA VAL A 295 9.40 1.25 7.64
C VAL A 295 10.12 1.48 8.96
N ALA A 296 11.37 1.94 8.95
CA ALA A 296 12.12 2.27 10.16
C ALA A 296 11.45 3.39 10.97
N VAL A 297 10.93 4.43 10.32
CA VAL A 297 10.18 5.52 10.96
C VAL A 297 8.88 5.00 11.58
N VAL A 298 8.09 4.23 10.83
CA VAL A 298 6.85 3.62 11.35
C VAL A 298 7.16 2.73 12.55
N MET A 299 8.20 1.90 12.47
CA MET A 299 8.58 1.01 13.57
C MET A 299 9.08 1.77 14.79
N ARG A 300 9.82 2.86 14.58
CA ARG A 300 10.36 3.68 15.68
C ARG A 300 9.27 4.50 16.37
N LEU A 301 8.38 5.14 15.61
CA LEU A 301 7.25 5.92 16.14
C LEU A 301 6.15 5.04 16.74
N GLY A 302 6.02 3.81 16.23
CA GLY A 302 5.05 2.83 16.69
C GLY A 302 5.44 2.13 17.99
N ARG A 303 6.69 2.24 18.46
CA ARG A 303 7.14 1.61 19.72
C ARG A 303 6.27 2.03 20.90
N ARG A 304 5.49 1.09 21.42
CA ARG A 304 4.77 1.18 22.69
C ARG A 304 5.00 -0.09 23.49
N GLU A 305 4.82 0.00 24.80
CA GLU A 305 4.78 -1.19 25.65
C GLU A 305 3.64 -2.08 25.18
N ARG A 306 3.98 -3.34 24.86
CA ARG A 306 3.01 -4.33 24.43
C ARG A 306 2.11 -4.64 25.61
N LEU A 307 0.84 -4.26 25.49
CA LEU A 307 -0.18 -4.64 26.46
C LEU A 307 -0.54 -6.10 26.19
N GLU A 308 0.00 -7.01 26.98
CA GLU A 308 -0.37 -8.42 26.95
C GLU A 308 -1.59 -8.64 27.85
N TYR A 309 -2.58 -9.36 27.33
CA TYR A 309 -3.85 -9.67 28.00
C TYR A 309 -4.33 -11.07 27.62
#